data_AF-A0A9E0KG74-F1
#
_entry.id   AF-A0A9E0KG74-F1
#
_cell.length_a   1.000
_cell.length_b   1.000
_cell.length_c   1.000
_cell.angle_alpha   90.00
_cell.angle_beta   90.00
_cell.angle_gamma   90.00
#
_symmetry.space_group_name_H-M   'P 1'
#
loop_
_entity.id
_entity.type
_entity.pdbx_description
1 polymer ?
#
loop_
_entity_poly.entity_id
_entity_poly.type
_entity_poly.pdbx_seq_one_letter_code
_entity_poly.pdbx_strand_id
1 'polypeptide(L)'
;MKTSPAYYVAEIFESIQGEGNYAGVYSLFIRFQHCNLACSWCDSKYTWYKNDTLIPQTADELKDIIASSAATHIIFTGGEPTLYALDKLVIPGKKYHIETNGTVIPTEPLHIELPDGTYIERVAMKESIIKRFNWVVSPKLSNAINSQNTEYLHYWSARNWGIFKFIIQQS
;
A
#
# COMPACT_ATOMS: atom_id res chain seq x y z
N MET A 1 -4.29 2.17 27.59
CA MET A 1 -4.84 3.22 26.70
C MET A 1 -4.87 2.63 25.30
N LYS A 2 -6.05 2.53 24.66
CA LYS A 2 -6.09 2.19 23.23
C LYS A 2 -5.52 3.40 22.47
N THR A 3 -4.51 3.16 21.63
CA THR A 3 -3.94 4.18 20.75
C THR A 3 -5.01 4.66 19.77
N SER A 4 -4.94 5.92 19.32
CA SER A 4 -5.86 6.41 18.30
C SER A 4 -5.67 5.65 16.99
N PRO A 5 -6.74 5.41 16.20
CA PRO A 5 -6.63 4.73 14.92
C PRO A 5 -5.73 5.54 13.98
N ALA A 6 -4.74 4.86 13.40
CA ALA A 6 -3.72 5.44 12.51
C ALA A 6 -3.76 4.84 11.09
N TYR A 7 -4.61 3.83 10.89
CA TYR A 7 -4.79 3.14 9.61
C TYR A 7 -6.26 3.18 9.24
N TYR A 8 -6.54 3.49 7.98
CA TYR A 8 -7.89 3.44 7.43
C TYR A 8 -7.93 2.34 6.40
N VAL A 9 -8.81 1.37 6.60
CA VAL A 9 -8.88 0.14 5.79
C VAL A 9 -10.22 0.11 5.07
N ALA A 10 -10.20 -0.18 3.78
CA ALA A 10 -11.40 -0.38 2.97
C ALA A 10 -11.97 -1.78 3.17
N GLU A 11 -11.11 -2.80 3.17
CA GLU A 11 -11.49 -4.20 3.37
C GLU A 11 -10.31 -5.07 3.78
N ILE A 12 -10.61 -6.20 4.43
CA ILE A 12 -9.65 -7.24 4.80
C ILE A 12 -10.27 -8.58 4.43
N PHE A 13 -9.55 -9.39 3.65
CA PHE A 13 -10.05 -10.70 3.22
C PHE A 13 -8.90 -11.65 2.88
N GLU A 14 -9.15 -12.95 2.96
CA GLU A 14 -8.20 -13.96 2.48
C GLU A 14 -8.59 -14.44 1.08
N SER A 15 -7.61 -14.57 0.18
CA SER A 15 -7.82 -15.05 -1.19
C SER A 15 -6.50 -15.55 -1.78
N ILE A 16 -6.50 -15.89 -3.06
CA ILE A 16 -5.31 -16.25 -3.83
C ILE A 16 -4.80 -15.00 -4.57
N GLN A 17 -3.50 -14.70 -4.49
CA GLN A 17 -2.91 -13.62 -5.29
C GLN A 17 -3.04 -13.93 -6.78
N GLY A 18 -3.58 -13.00 -7.54
CA GLY A 18 -3.81 -13.13 -8.97
C GLY A 18 -2.66 -12.63 -9.84
N GLU A 19 -1.75 -11.82 -9.28
CA GLU A 19 -0.78 -11.06 -10.07
C GLU A 19 0.69 -11.23 -9.63
N GLY A 20 1.59 -11.01 -10.61
CA GLY A 20 3.03 -10.96 -10.39
C GLY A 20 3.65 -12.29 -9.95
N ASN A 21 4.83 -12.22 -9.33
CA ASN A 21 5.63 -13.40 -8.97
C ASN A 21 5.02 -14.29 -7.88
N TYR A 22 3.97 -13.81 -7.21
CA TYR A 22 3.24 -14.54 -6.17
C TYR A 22 1.84 -14.97 -6.62
N ALA A 23 1.54 -14.93 -7.92
CA ALA A 23 0.30 -15.47 -8.45
C ALA A 23 0.13 -16.94 -8.02
N GLY A 24 -1.06 -17.29 -7.51
CA GLY A 24 -1.37 -18.62 -6.96
C GLY A 24 -1.10 -18.79 -5.46
N VAL A 25 -0.55 -17.79 -4.77
CA VAL A 25 -0.25 -17.89 -3.33
C VAL A 25 -1.45 -17.45 -2.47
N TYR A 26 -1.85 -18.30 -1.51
CA TYR A 26 -2.86 -17.96 -0.51
C TYR A 26 -2.39 -16.82 0.40
N SER A 27 -3.17 -15.75 0.45
CA SER A 27 -2.76 -14.45 0.97
C SER A 27 -3.86 -13.78 1.77
N LEU A 28 -3.48 -13.06 2.83
CA LEU A 28 -4.34 -12.08 3.47
C LEU A 28 -4.15 -10.74 2.77
N PHE A 29 -5.22 -10.19 2.23
CA PHE A 29 -5.26 -8.84 1.69
C PHE A 29 -5.73 -7.87 2.76
N ILE A 30 -4.95 -6.82 2.99
CA ILE A 30 -5.36 -5.64 3.74
C ILE A 30 -5.33 -4.47 2.75
N ARG A 31 -6.53 -4.06 2.33
CA ARG A 31 -6.74 -3.00 1.35
C ARG A 31 -6.95 -1.68 2.09
N PHE A 32 -5.99 -0.77 2.03
CA PHE A 32 -6.09 0.53 2.67
C PHE A 32 -7.08 1.45 1.94
N GLN A 33 -7.64 2.38 2.71
CA GLN A 33 -8.43 3.51 2.21
C GLN A 33 -7.48 4.67 1.91
N HIS A 34 -7.94 5.60 1.08
CA HIS A 34 -7.25 6.79 0.58
C HIS A 34 -6.20 6.56 -0.50
N CYS A 35 -6.27 7.32 -1.60
CA CYS A 35 -5.26 7.34 -2.63
C CYS A 35 -4.88 8.79 -2.98
N ASN A 36 -3.59 9.05 -3.14
CA ASN A 36 -3.09 10.34 -3.57
C ASN A 36 -3.19 10.55 -5.10
N LEU A 37 -3.70 9.57 -5.84
CA LEU A 37 -3.93 9.63 -7.29
C LEU A 37 -5.39 9.38 -7.63
N ALA A 38 -5.85 9.98 -8.72
CA ALA A 38 -7.18 9.80 -9.28
C ALA A 38 -7.10 9.15 -10.69
N CYS A 39 -6.58 7.94 -10.77
CA CYS A 39 -6.36 7.26 -12.05
C CYS A 39 -7.67 6.97 -12.80
N SER A 40 -7.73 7.31 -14.08
CA SER A 40 -8.93 7.15 -14.92
C SER A 40 -9.48 5.70 -14.91
N TRP A 41 -8.57 4.72 -14.89
CA TRP A 41 -8.84 3.29 -15.06
C TRP A 41 -8.76 2.48 -13.76
N CYS A 42 -8.81 3.14 -12.61
CA CYS A 42 -8.82 2.42 -11.34
C CYS A 42 -10.10 1.57 -11.22
N ASP A 43 -9.92 0.28 -10.97
CA ASP A 43 -10.99 -0.67 -10.65
C ASP A 43 -11.52 -0.49 -9.21
N SER A 44 -10.69 0.09 -8.33
CA SER A 44 -10.91 0.23 -6.91
C SER A 44 -11.19 1.68 -6.48
N LYS A 45 -11.92 2.46 -7.29
CA LYS A 45 -12.19 3.90 -7.02
C LYS A 45 -12.85 4.16 -5.66
N TYR A 46 -13.58 3.18 -5.13
CA TYR A 46 -14.17 3.26 -3.80
C TYR A 46 -13.12 3.48 -2.69
N THR A 47 -11.85 3.11 -2.92
CA THR A 47 -10.78 3.29 -1.93
C THR A 47 -10.15 4.69 -1.93
N TRP A 48 -10.57 5.65 -2.77
CA TRP A 48 -9.83 6.92 -2.92
C TRP A 48 -10.06 7.93 -1.79
N TYR A 49 -11.27 7.97 -1.26
CA TYR A 49 -11.71 8.99 -0.29
C TYR A 49 -12.45 8.33 0.86
N LYS A 50 -12.64 9.04 1.96
CA LYS A 50 -13.46 8.52 3.04
C LYS A 50 -14.87 8.14 2.53
N ASN A 51 -15.33 6.96 2.94
CA ASN A 51 -16.66 6.44 2.61
C ASN A 51 -17.23 5.69 3.83
N ASP A 52 -18.48 5.22 3.73
CA ASP A 52 -19.18 4.53 4.82
C ASP A 52 -18.61 3.13 5.15
N THR A 53 -17.77 2.58 4.28
CA THR A 53 -17.10 1.28 4.45
C THR A 53 -15.71 1.38 5.10
N LEU A 54 -15.23 2.59 5.38
CA LEU A 54 -13.93 2.82 6.02
C LEU A 54 -13.90 2.23 7.44
N ILE A 55 -12.90 1.39 7.69
CA ILE A 55 -12.65 0.72 8.97
C ILE A 55 -11.39 1.34 9.62
N PRO A 56 -11.52 2.20 10.65
CA PRO A 56 -10.39 2.71 11.39
C PRO A 56 -9.73 1.59 12.20
N GLN A 57 -8.41 1.49 12.15
CA GLN A 57 -7.64 0.46 12.82
C GLN A 57 -6.39 1.06 13.49
N THR A 58 -6.01 0.48 14.62
CA THR A 58 -4.69 0.67 15.23
C THR A 58 -3.67 -0.30 14.65
N ALA A 59 -2.38 -0.05 14.89
CA ALA A 59 -1.34 -1.00 14.50
C ALA A 59 -1.49 -2.34 15.22
N ASP A 60 -1.94 -2.33 16.48
CA ASP A 60 -2.11 -3.54 17.28
C ASP A 60 -3.26 -4.40 16.75
N GLU A 61 -4.41 -3.79 16.44
CA GLU A 61 -5.55 -4.51 15.86
C GLU A 61 -5.20 -5.13 14.49
N LEU A 62 -4.48 -4.42 13.63
CA LEU A 62 -4.00 -5.00 12.37
C LEU A 62 -3.00 -6.14 12.57
N LYS A 63 -2.09 -6.03 13.54
CA LYS A 63 -1.16 -7.13 13.87
C LYS A 63 -1.91 -8.35 14.42
N ASP A 64 -2.95 -8.15 15.22
CA ASP A 64 -3.78 -9.24 15.73
C ASP A 64 -4.50 -9.95 14.59
N ILE A 65 -5.08 -9.20 13.64
CA ILE A 65 -5.71 -9.76 12.43
C ILE A 65 -4.68 -10.56 11.61
N ILE A 66 -3.48 -10.00 11.39
CA ILE A 66 -2.40 -10.67 10.66
C ILE A 66 -1.98 -11.96 11.40
N ALA A 67 -1.90 -11.93 12.73
CA ALA A 67 -1.53 -13.07 13.54
C ALA A 67 -2.59 -14.19 13.50
N SER A 68 -3.87 -13.84 13.49
CA SER A 68 -4.99 -14.79 13.40
C SER A 68 -5.20 -15.38 12.00
N SER A 69 -4.68 -14.74 10.95
CA SER A 69 -4.78 -15.24 9.58
C SER A 69 -3.98 -16.54 9.37
N ALA A 70 -4.58 -17.49 8.64
CA ALA A 70 -3.91 -18.72 8.21
C ALA A 70 -2.87 -18.44 7.09
N ALA A 71 -3.04 -17.35 6.35
CA ALA A 71 -2.10 -16.96 5.31
C ALA A 71 -0.77 -16.50 5.93
N THR A 72 0.34 -17.04 5.41
CA THR A 72 1.70 -16.57 5.76
C THR A 72 2.14 -15.40 4.88
N HIS A 73 1.45 -15.18 3.76
CA HIS A 73 1.70 -14.10 2.81
C HIS A 73 0.66 -12.99 3.02
N ILE A 74 1.12 -11.77 3.29
CA ILE A 74 0.29 -10.62 3.62
C ILE A 74 0.49 -9.58 2.52
N ILE A 75 -0.61 -9.16 1.89
CA ILE A 75 -0.62 -8.16 0.83
C ILE A 75 -1.20 -6.87 1.39
N PHE A 76 -0.36 -5.84 1.44
CA PHE A 76 -0.77 -4.46 1.66
C PHE A 76 -0.99 -3.81 0.29
N THR A 77 -2.24 -3.45 0.01
CA THR A 77 -2.69 -2.84 -1.25
C THR A 77 -3.71 -1.76 -0.94
N GLY A 78 -4.40 -1.24 -1.95
CA GLY A 78 -5.59 -0.43 -1.74
C GLY A 78 -5.31 1.00 -1.38
N GLY A 79 -6.14 1.88 -1.95
CA GLY A 79 -5.80 3.27 -2.01
C GLY A 79 -4.34 3.40 -2.46
N GLU A 80 -3.54 4.10 -1.69
CA GLU A 80 -2.09 3.98 -1.70
C GLU A 80 -1.58 3.50 -0.32
N PRO A 81 -1.08 2.27 -0.16
CA PRO A 81 -0.68 1.74 1.14
C PRO A 81 0.51 2.50 1.77
N THR A 82 1.38 3.11 0.96
CA THR A 82 2.55 3.86 1.48
C THR A 82 2.20 5.18 2.16
N LEU A 83 0.93 5.58 2.14
CA LEU A 83 0.40 6.64 2.99
C LEU A 83 0.48 6.25 4.49
N TYR A 84 0.52 4.95 4.81
CA TYR A 84 0.51 4.42 6.18
C TYR A 84 1.86 3.81 6.59
N ALA A 85 2.13 3.72 7.90
CA ALA A 85 3.40 3.21 8.45
C ALA A 85 3.51 1.68 8.44
N LEU A 86 3.68 1.09 7.25
CA LEU A 86 3.68 -0.36 7.04
C LEU A 86 4.77 -1.12 7.83
N ASP A 87 5.89 -0.46 8.16
CA ASP A 87 6.96 -1.04 8.98
C ASP A 87 6.52 -1.37 10.42
N LYS A 88 5.39 -0.81 10.88
CA LYS A 88 4.81 -1.09 12.21
C LYS A 88 3.88 -2.29 12.25
N LEU A 89 3.48 -2.82 11.10
CA LEU A 89 2.52 -3.94 10.98
C LEU A 89 3.21 -5.31 10.88
N VAL A 90 4.54 -5.34 11.01
CA VAL A 90 5.34 -6.54 10.82
C VAL A 90 5.32 -7.43 12.05
N ILE A 91 4.97 -8.70 11.87
CA ILE A 91 5.04 -9.76 12.88
C ILE A 91 5.93 -10.92 12.39
N PRO A 92 6.52 -11.72 13.31
CA PRO A 92 7.32 -12.89 12.94
C PRO A 92 6.53 -13.93 12.13
N GLY A 93 7.22 -14.65 11.24
CA GLY A 93 6.64 -15.76 10.48
C GLY A 93 5.78 -15.38 9.28
N LYS A 94 5.59 -14.08 9.02
CA LYS A 94 4.83 -13.57 7.86
C LYS A 94 5.76 -12.98 6.80
N LYS A 95 5.34 -13.07 5.54
CA LYS A 95 5.97 -12.44 4.36
C LYS A 95 5.08 -11.31 3.88
N TYR A 96 5.66 -10.16 3.60
CA TYR A 96 4.92 -8.95 3.25
C TYR A 96 5.14 -8.58 1.79
N HIS A 97 4.04 -8.30 1.11
CA HIS A 97 3.97 -7.90 -0.29
C HIS A 97 3.22 -6.58 -0.35
N ILE A 98 3.80 -5.58 -1.02
CA ILE A 98 3.21 -4.26 -1.14
C ILE A 98 2.87 -3.97 -2.59
N GLU A 99 1.64 -3.57 -2.86
CA GLU A 99 1.21 -3.05 -4.16
C GLU A 99 1.04 -1.53 -4.06
N THR A 100 1.97 -0.78 -4.64
CA THR A 100 2.02 0.69 -4.52
C THR A 100 2.05 1.34 -5.91
N ASN A 101 1.48 2.54 -6.02
CA ASN A 101 1.61 3.41 -7.18
C ASN A 101 3.03 4.02 -7.30
N GLY A 102 3.86 3.89 -6.27
CA GLY A 102 5.26 4.31 -6.26
C GLY A 102 5.50 5.80 -6.11
N THR A 103 4.49 6.63 -5.82
CA THR A 103 4.61 8.10 -5.75
C THR A 103 4.91 8.66 -4.36
N VAL A 104 5.22 7.78 -3.40
CA VAL A 104 5.62 8.14 -2.05
C VAL A 104 6.93 7.43 -1.74
N ILE A 105 7.88 8.17 -1.18
CA ILE A 105 9.14 7.62 -0.68
C ILE A 105 8.92 7.09 0.74
N PRO A 106 8.96 5.76 0.98
CA PRO A 106 8.62 5.21 2.30
C PRO A 106 9.65 5.57 3.37
N THR A 107 10.91 5.78 2.99
CA THR A 107 12.02 6.13 3.89
C THR A 107 12.07 7.61 4.27
N GLU A 108 11.12 8.43 3.80
CA GLU A 108 10.99 9.84 4.15
C GLU A 108 9.70 10.07 4.93
N PRO A 109 9.63 11.14 5.75
CA PRO A 109 8.37 11.63 6.30
C PRO A 109 7.41 12.02 5.17
N LEU A 110 6.12 11.86 5.43
CA LEU A 110 5.05 12.23 4.51
C LEU A 110 4.11 13.20 5.23
N HIS A 111 3.80 14.29 4.54
CA HIS A 111 2.76 15.25 4.88
C HIS A 111 1.96 15.53 3.62
N ILE A 112 0.71 15.08 3.55
CA ILE A 112 -0.11 15.21 2.35
C ILE A 112 -1.56 15.54 2.69
N GLU A 113 -2.11 16.49 1.96
CA GLU A 113 -3.55 16.74 1.90
C GLU A 113 -4.10 16.05 0.64
N LEU A 114 -5.12 15.22 0.83
CA LEU A 114 -5.78 14.48 -0.24
C LEU A 114 -6.89 15.31 -0.89
N PRO A 115 -7.38 14.95 -2.08
CA PRO A 115 -8.39 15.74 -2.79
C PRO A 115 -9.72 15.92 -2.03
N ASP A 116 -10.03 15.05 -1.05
CA ASP A 116 -11.21 15.18 -0.18
C ASP A 116 -10.96 16.02 1.09
N GLY A 117 -9.79 16.68 1.19
CA GLY A 117 -9.37 17.47 2.34
C GLY A 117 -8.80 16.64 3.50
N THR A 118 -8.70 15.32 3.36
CA THR A 118 -8.10 14.46 4.38
C THR A 118 -6.59 14.73 4.47
N TYR A 119 -6.11 15.01 5.68
CA TYR A 119 -4.69 15.16 5.95
C TYR A 119 -4.08 13.87 6.49
N ILE A 120 -2.98 13.42 5.88
CA ILE A 120 -2.21 12.25 6.33
C ILE A 120 -0.78 12.69 6.65
N GLU A 121 -0.35 12.34 7.86
CA GLU A 121 1.03 12.47 8.31
C GLU A 121 1.60 11.09 8.68
N ARG A 122 2.82 10.83 8.22
CA ARG A 122 3.54 9.58 8.52
C ARG A 122 5.03 9.88 8.71
N VAL A 123 5.63 9.33 9.75
CA VAL A 123 7.09 9.34 9.92
C VAL A 123 7.77 8.36 8.95
N ALA A 124 9.04 8.60 8.62
CA ALA A 124 9.86 7.70 7.80
C ALA A 124 9.79 6.23 8.29
N MET A 125 9.56 5.29 7.36
CA MET A 125 9.62 3.86 7.64
C MET A 125 11.06 3.42 7.81
N LYS A 126 11.29 2.44 8.68
CA LYS A 126 12.63 1.86 8.87
C LYS A 126 13.05 1.04 7.64
N GLU A 127 14.07 1.51 6.90
CA GLU A 127 14.61 0.80 5.74
C GLU A 127 15.03 -0.64 6.06
N SER A 128 15.61 -0.85 7.25
CA SER A 128 16.01 -2.18 7.74
C SER A 128 14.85 -3.18 7.82
N ILE A 129 13.62 -2.70 7.95
CA ILE A 129 12.40 -3.50 7.95
C ILE A 129 11.89 -3.65 6.52
N ILE A 130 11.64 -2.54 5.83
CA ILE A 130 10.91 -2.53 4.57
C ILE A 130 11.69 -3.11 3.39
N LYS A 131 13.02 -3.14 3.45
CA LYS A 131 13.86 -3.83 2.45
C LYS A 131 13.59 -5.34 2.35
N ARG A 132 12.87 -5.91 3.33
CA ARG A 132 12.49 -7.32 3.37
C ARG A 132 11.12 -7.59 2.74
N PHE A 133 10.40 -6.54 2.36
CA PHE A 133 9.11 -6.70 1.70
C PHE A 133 9.31 -6.97 0.21
N ASN A 134 8.35 -7.66 -0.40
CA ASN A 134 8.22 -7.74 -1.84
C ASN A 134 7.47 -6.51 -2.35
N TRP A 135 8.19 -5.53 -2.89
CA TRP A 135 7.58 -4.30 -3.41
C TRP A 135 7.20 -4.46 -4.87
N VAL A 136 5.91 -4.38 -5.16
CA VAL A 136 5.37 -4.32 -6.52
C VAL A 136 4.92 -2.88 -6.78
N VAL A 137 5.73 -2.17 -7.55
CA VAL A 137 5.56 -0.77 -7.89
C VAL A 137 4.87 -0.68 -9.24
N SER A 138 3.68 -0.07 -9.29
CA SER A 138 2.96 0.17 -10.54
C SER A 138 2.83 1.67 -10.77
N PRO A 139 3.86 2.32 -11.36
CA PRO A 139 3.82 3.74 -11.64
C PRO A 139 2.66 4.02 -12.58
N LYS A 140 1.73 4.85 -12.15
CA LYS A 140 0.51 5.15 -12.92
C LYS A 140 0.73 6.22 -14.00
N LEU A 141 2.00 6.50 -14.36
CA LEU A 141 2.51 7.41 -15.42
C LEU A 141 1.46 8.35 -16.04
N SER A 142 1.21 8.28 -17.35
CA SER A 142 0.26 9.14 -18.08
C SER A 142 -1.20 8.92 -17.70
N ASN A 143 -1.51 7.89 -16.90
CA ASN A 143 -2.86 7.54 -16.47
C ASN A 143 -3.23 8.16 -15.12
N ALA A 144 -2.27 8.79 -14.43
CA ALA A 144 -2.47 9.67 -13.30
C ALA A 144 -2.32 11.11 -13.79
N ILE A 145 -3.19 12.02 -13.35
CA ILE A 145 -3.29 13.41 -13.83
C ILE A 145 -2.06 14.29 -13.43
N ASN A 146 -0.99 13.69 -12.88
CA ASN A 146 0.21 14.41 -12.46
C ASN A 146 1.39 14.19 -13.40
N SER A 147 2.10 15.30 -13.70
CA SER A 147 3.39 15.31 -14.40
C SER A 147 4.35 14.28 -13.80
N GLN A 148 5.02 13.49 -14.64
CA GLN A 148 5.94 12.44 -14.24
C GLN A 148 7.03 12.99 -13.30
N ASN A 149 6.91 12.75 -11.99
CA ASN A 149 8.01 13.01 -11.06
C ASN A 149 9.04 11.88 -11.18
N THR A 150 10.15 12.15 -11.86
CA THR A 150 11.23 11.19 -12.10
C THR A 150 11.95 10.77 -10.82
N GLU A 151 11.91 11.58 -9.76
CA GLU A 151 12.54 11.30 -8.47
C GLU A 151 12.05 9.97 -7.87
N TYR A 152 10.74 9.75 -7.88
CA TYR A 152 10.16 8.51 -7.37
C TYR A 152 10.59 7.29 -8.19
N LEU A 153 10.64 7.41 -9.51
CA LEU A 153 11.11 6.34 -10.38
C LEU A 153 12.58 6.02 -10.12
N HIS A 154 13.42 7.05 -9.92
CA HIS A 154 14.81 6.87 -9.52
C HIS A 154 14.95 6.19 -8.16
N TYR A 155 14.13 6.58 -7.18
CA TYR A 155 14.11 5.94 -5.87
C TYR A 155 13.89 4.42 -5.99
N TRP A 156 12.84 4.02 -6.70
CA TRP A 156 12.47 2.60 -6.82
C TRP A 156 13.42 1.81 -7.72
N SER A 157 13.92 2.39 -8.81
CA SER A 157 14.86 1.72 -9.72
C SER A 157 16.27 1.55 -9.15
N ALA A 158 16.68 2.40 -8.21
CA ALA A 158 17.98 2.28 -7.53
C ALA A 158 18.03 1.16 -6.48
N ARG A 159 16.90 0.48 -6.20
CA ARG A 159 16.77 -0.54 -5.16
C ARG A 159 16.58 -1.92 -5.78
N ASN A 160 17.34 -2.90 -5.30
CA ASN A 160 17.25 -4.29 -5.76
C ASN A 160 16.05 -5.08 -5.20
N TRP A 161 15.15 -4.41 -4.46
CA TRP A 161 13.97 -5.00 -3.81
C TRP A 161 12.64 -4.39 -4.29
N GLY A 162 12.68 -3.51 -5.31
CA GLY A 162 11.50 -3.01 -6.02
C GLY A 162 11.32 -3.70 -7.37
N ILE A 163 10.11 -4.17 -7.66
CA ILE A 163 9.74 -4.77 -8.94
C ILE A 163 8.71 -3.86 -9.60
N PHE A 164 8.98 -3.44 -10.83
CA PHE A 164 8.02 -2.63 -11.58
C PHE A 164 6.97 -3.51 -12.30
N LYS A 165 5.70 -3.20 -12.08
CA LYS A 165 4.53 -3.79 -12.75
C LYS A 165 3.91 -2.76 -13.69
N PHE A 166 4.01 -3.02 -14.98
CA PHE A 166 3.39 -2.21 -16.03
C PHE A 166 2.16 -2.91 -16.60
N ILE A 167 1.10 -2.14 -16.84
CA ILE A 167 -0.06 -2.58 -17.60
C ILE A 167 0.19 -2.13 -19.04
N ILE A 168 0.23 -3.07 -19.98
CA ILE A 168 0.36 -2.78 -21.40
C ILE A 168 -1.05 -2.75 -21.98
N GLN A 169 -1.50 -1.56 -22.37
CA GLN A 169 -2.73 -1.42 -23.13
C GLN A 169 -2.39 -1.51 -24.62
N GLN A 170 -3.01 -2.45 -25.34
CA GLN A 170 -3.00 -2.44 -26.80
C GLN A 170 -4.13 -1.51 -27.30
N SER A 171 -3.79 -0.64 -28.25
CA SER A 171 -4.71 0.27 -28.94
C SER A 171 -5.59 -0.45 -29.94
#